data_AF-A0A8S3EI51-F1
#
_entry.id   AF-A0A8S3EI51-F1
#
_cell.length_a   1.000
_cell.length_b   1.000
_cell.length_c   1.000
_cell.angle_alpha   90.00
_cell.angle_beta   90.00
_cell.angle_gamma   90.00
#
_symmetry.space_group_name_H-M   'P 1'
#
loop_
_entity.id
_entity.type
_entity.pdbx_description
1 polymer ?
#
loop_
_entity_poly.entity_id
_entity_poly.type
_entity_poly.pdbx_seq_one_letter_code
_entity_poly.pdbx_strand_id
1 'polypeptide(L)'
;MLSSRSFSKLFKGANCSGKIYIFSTTLPIAVAPGKLSNREDKKLLGTEKEKALFSPANDVYTKLGEECAQSGCAVDLFVFPNNYVDLATIGEVCRLSGGEIYKFNYFSIDNDGERLLDELKRNFQRTTVFDALMRIRTNTGIRPVDFLGHFYMTNSTEMIFGTMDADKTVAVELKHDDKLPTEGNSYVQVALLYTSISGQRRLRVLTLALTVTSSYASLYPLCDLDTIMNYTMKV
;
A
#
# COMPACT_ATOMS: atom_id res chain seq x y z
N MET A 1 19.62 -6.65 -11.34
CA MET A 1 19.21 -7.42 -10.14
C MET A 1 17.80 -8.01 -10.24
N LEU A 2 17.16 -8.01 -11.42
CA LEU A 2 15.82 -8.60 -11.64
C LEU A 2 15.82 -9.48 -12.91
N SER A 3 16.80 -10.37 -13.07
CA SER A 3 16.89 -11.23 -14.26
C SER A 3 16.06 -12.52 -14.12
N SER A 4 15.00 -12.58 -14.93
CA SER A 4 14.34 -13.74 -15.56
C SER A 4 13.67 -14.86 -14.74
N ARG A 5 13.62 -14.81 -13.41
CA ARG A 5 12.65 -15.60 -12.63
C ARG A 5 11.85 -14.66 -11.73
N SER A 6 10.74 -14.10 -12.24
CA SER A 6 9.86 -13.23 -11.47
C SER A 6 9.53 -13.91 -10.15
N PHE A 7 9.71 -13.20 -9.04
CA PHE A 7 9.39 -13.70 -7.71
C PHE A 7 7.98 -14.28 -7.60
N SER A 8 7.03 -13.66 -8.30
CA SER A 8 5.67 -14.17 -8.49
C SER A 8 5.63 -15.63 -8.97
N LYS A 9 6.53 -16.04 -9.86
CA LYS A 9 6.64 -17.43 -10.36
C LYS A 9 7.16 -18.39 -9.30
N LEU A 10 8.00 -17.94 -8.37
CA LEU A 10 8.47 -18.79 -7.26
C LEU A 10 7.31 -19.14 -6.34
N PHE A 11 6.56 -18.14 -5.89
CA PHE A 11 5.39 -18.32 -5.01
C PHE A 11 4.27 -19.11 -5.70
N LYS A 12 3.98 -18.79 -6.97
CA LYS A 12 3.03 -19.57 -7.79
C LYS A 12 3.48 -21.03 -7.95
N GLY A 13 4.75 -21.27 -8.24
CA GLY A 13 5.30 -22.62 -8.43
C GLY A 13 5.32 -23.45 -7.14
N ALA A 14 5.53 -22.80 -6.00
CA ALA A 14 5.50 -23.44 -4.68
C ALA A 14 4.08 -23.51 -4.07
N ASN A 15 3.07 -22.97 -4.75
CA ASN A 15 1.70 -22.84 -4.27
C ASN A 15 1.63 -22.26 -2.84
N CYS A 16 2.41 -21.21 -2.60
CA CYS A 16 2.49 -20.55 -1.30
C CYS A 16 2.45 -19.03 -1.45
N SER A 17 2.05 -18.37 -0.36
CA SER A 17 2.09 -16.92 -0.22
C SER A 17 3.30 -16.53 0.63
N GLY A 18 3.75 -15.29 0.52
CA GLY A 18 4.91 -14.88 1.30
C GLY A 18 5.31 -13.42 1.16
N LYS A 19 6.54 -13.14 1.62
CA LYS A 19 7.09 -11.80 1.66
C LYS A 19 8.56 -11.85 1.29
N ILE A 20 9.00 -10.89 0.48
CA ILE A 20 10.39 -10.78 0.02
C ILE A 20 11.01 -9.54 0.63
N TYR A 21 12.20 -9.72 1.18
CA TYR A 21 13.02 -8.64 1.70
C TYR A 21 14.14 -8.36 0.70
N ILE A 22 14.11 -7.19 0.07
CA ILE A 22 15.12 -6.75 -0.89
C ILE A 22 16.00 -5.69 -0.22
N PHE A 23 17.31 -5.90 -0.24
CA PHE A 23 18.29 -4.94 0.22
C PHE A 23 19.02 -4.35 -0.99
N SER A 24 18.94 -3.04 -1.19
CA SER A 24 19.48 -2.34 -2.37
C SER A 24 20.20 -1.06 -2.00
N THR A 25 21.27 -0.73 -2.71
CA THR A 25 22.15 0.42 -2.40
C THR A 25 22.20 1.47 -3.52
N THR A 26 21.99 1.07 -4.78
CA THR A 26 22.27 1.91 -5.95
C THR A 26 21.17 1.85 -6.99
N LEU A 27 21.11 2.88 -7.85
CA LEU A 27 20.21 2.91 -9.00
C LEU A 27 20.44 1.68 -9.91
N PRO A 28 19.37 0.94 -10.30
CA PRO A 28 19.48 -0.19 -11.22
C PRO A 28 19.87 0.22 -12.66
N ILE A 29 21.17 0.37 -12.95
CA ILE A 29 21.68 0.81 -14.27
C ILE A 29 22.04 -0.31 -15.24
N ALA A 30 22.11 -1.56 -14.77
CA ALA A 30 22.48 -2.70 -15.58
C ALA A 30 21.50 -2.91 -16.74
N VAL A 31 22.01 -3.38 -17.89
CA VAL A 31 21.20 -3.65 -19.09
C VAL A 31 20.32 -4.88 -18.84
N ALA A 32 19.11 -4.64 -18.37
CA ALA A 32 18.08 -5.63 -18.06
C ALA A 32 16.69 -4.97 -18.05
N PRO A 33 15.59 -5.74 -18.05
CA PRO A 33 14.27 -5.19 -17.75
C PRO A 33 14.30 -4.40 -16.44
N GLY A 34 13.72 -3.20 -16.45
CA GLY A 34 13.72 -2.29 -15.30
C GLY A 34 15.00 -1.46 -15.13
N LYS A 35 15.90 -1.41 -16.15
CA LYS A 35 17.01 -0.44 -16.20
C LYS A 35 16.49 0.98 -16.00
N LEU A 36 17.17 1.74 -15.15
CA LEU A 36 16.90 3.14 -14.86
C LEU A 36 18.10 4.02 -15.22
N SER A 37 17.83 5.31 -15.43
CA SER A 37 18.82 6.38 -15.60
C SER A 37 18.55 7.46 -14.57
N ASN A 38 19.57 8.27 -14.26
CA ASN A 38 19.35 9.44 -13.43
C ASN A 38 18.47 10.43 -14.22
N ARG A 39 17.26 10.67 -13.69
CA ARG A 39 16.25 11.57 -14.26
C ARG A 39 15.86 12.70 -13.30
N GLU A 40 16.68 12.93 -12.27
CA GLU A 40 16.50 14.06 -11.38
C GLU A 40 16.70 15.36 -12.16
N ASP A 41 15.65 16.17 -12.23
CA ASP A 41 15.69 17.48 -12.88
C ASP A 41 15.05 18.55 -12.00
N LYS A 42 15.90 19.33 -11.33
CA LYS A 42 15.47 20.42 -10.44
C LYS A 42 14.69 21.51 -11.16
N LYS A 43 14.79 21.63 -12.49
CA LYS A 43 14.06 22.62 -13.28
C LYS A 43 12.57 22.32 -13.38
N LEU A 44 12.16 21.08 -13.11
CA LEU A 44 10.76 20.67 -13.16
C LEU A 44 10.00 20.98 -11.87
N LEU A 45 10.69 21.22 -10.75
CA LEU A 45 10.06 21.50 -9.46
C LEU A 45 9.24 22.80 -9.53
N GLY A 46 8.01 22.76 -9.04
CA GLY A 46 7.05 23.88 -9.09
C GLY A 46 6.41 24.10 -10.46
N THR A 47 6.63 23.21 -11.42
CA THR A 47 6.00 23.27 -12.76
C THR A 47 4.93 22.19 -12.91
N GLU A 48 4.05 22.33 -13.91
CA GLU A 48 3.07 21.29 -14.24
C GLU A 48 3.69 19.92 -14.54
N LYS A 49 4.96 19.90 -14.97
CA LYS A 49 5.72 18.68 -15.31
C LYS A 49 6.35 18.01 -14.08
N GLU A 50 6.29 18.62 -12.91
CA GLU A 50 6.83 18.05 -11.66
C GLU A 50 6.24 16.65 -11.37
N LYS A 51 4.96 16.44 -11.69
CA LYS A 51 4.27 15.14 -11.51
C LYS A 51 5.02 13.97 -12.16
N ALA A 52 5.71 14.22 -13.28
CA ALA A 52 6.48 13.18 -13.98
C ALA A 52 7.67 12.65 -13.16
N LEU A 53 8.19 13.42 -12.18
CA LEU A 53 9.24 12.97 -11.26
C LEU A 53 8.73 11.95 -10.25
N PHE A 54 7.43 11.97 -9.95
CA PHE A 54 6.77 11.05 -9.01
C PHE A 54 6.13 9.85 -9.71
N SER A 55 6.03 9.88 -11.04
CA SER A 55 5.58 8.74 -11.83
C SER A 55 6.72 7.77 -12.11
N PRO A 56 6.47 6.45 -12.19
CA PRO A 56 7.47 5.46 -12.56
C PRO A 56 8.07 5.74 -13.95
N ALA A 57 9.37 5.51 -14.12
CA ALA A 57 10.07 5.71 -15.39
C ALA A 57 9.69 4.66 -16.45
N ASN A 58 9.24 3.48 -16.02
CA ASN A 58 8.75 2.40 -16.86
C ASN A 58 7.73 1.55 -16.09
N ASP A 59 7.04 0.67 -16.80
CA ASP A 59 5.94 -0.15 -16.27
C ASP A 59 6.38 -1.49 -15.65
N VAL A 60 7.68 -1.82 -15.71
CA VAL A 60 8.21 -3.11 -15.26
C VAL A 60 7.95 -3.32 -13.76
N TYR A 61 8.18 -2.29 -12.95
CA TYR A 61 8.01 -2.34 -11.50
C TYR A 61 6.53 -2.33 -11.09
N THR A 62 5.70 -1.57 -11.81
CA THR A 62 4.24 -1.58 -11.66
C THR A 62 3.70 -2.99 -11.91
N LYS A 63 3.98 -3.58 -13.09
CA LYS A 63 3.57 -4.95 -13.45
C LYS A 63 4.07 -5.99 -12.44
N LEU A 64 5.31 -5.86 -11.98
CA LEU A 64 5.85 -6.75 -10.96
C LEU A 64 5.07 -6.66 -9.64
N GLY A 65 4.69 -5.45 -9.21
CA GLY A 65 3.88 -5.23 -8.02
C GLY A 65 2.50 -5.89 -8.13
N GLU A 66 1.83 -5.72 -9.28
CA GLU A 66 0.54 -6.35 -9.58
C GLU A 66 0.64 -7.88 -9.56
N GLU A 67 1.64 -8.45 -10.24
CA GLU A 67 1.89 -9.89 -10.26
C GLU A 67 2.16 -10.43 -8.85
N CYS A 68 2.92 -9.71 -8.03
CA CYS A 68 3.19 -10.07 -6.64
C CYS A 68 1.90 -10.08 -5.82
N ALA A 69 1.09 -9.02 -5.86
CA ALA A 69 -0.18 -8.93 -5.15
C ALA A 69 -1.11 -10.11 -5.50
N GLN A 70 -1.28 -10.39 -6.80
CA GLN A 70 -2.09 -11.50 -7.30
C GLN A 70 -1.54 -12.89 -6.95
N SER A 71 -0.24 -12.99 -6.62
CA SER A 71 0.40 -14.24 -6.22
C SER A 71 0.45 -14.41 -4.69
N GLY A 72 -0.21 -13.53 -3.93
CA GLY A 72 -0.13 -13.54 -2.47
C GLY A 72 1.27 -13.23 -1.94
N CYS A 73 2.05 -12.42 -2.66
CA CYS A 73 3.40 -12.05 -2.29
C CYS A 73 3.53 -10.54 -2.16
N ALA A 74 4.20 -10.06 -1.10
CA ALA A 74 4.63 -8.67 -0.99
C ALA A 74 6.14 -8.51 -1.09
N VAL A 75 6.58 -7.32 -1.47
CA VAL A 75 7.99 -6.94 -1.53
C VAL A 75 8.24 -5.78 -0.59
N ASP A 76 9.13 -5.99 0.38
CA ASP A 76 9.67 -4.93 1.21
C ASP A 76 11.07 -4.57 0.75
N LEU A 77 11.32 -3.27 0.64
CA LEU A 77 12.56 -2.73 0.10
C LEU A 77 13.32 -1.95 1.17
N PHE A 78 14.47 -2.47 1.57
CA PHE A 78 15.47 -1.81 2.39
C PHE A 78 16.49 -1.14 1.46
N VAL A 79 16.48 0.18 1.41
CA VAL A 79 17.29 1.00 0.51
C VAL A 79 18.33 1.78 1.29
N PHE A 80 19.59 1.70 0.87
CA PHE A 80 20.73 2.37 1.50
C PHE A 80 21.43 3.31 0.50
N PRO A 81 20.75 4.36 0.01
CA PRO A 81 21.29 5.21 -1.03
C PRO A 81 22.36 6.18 -0.51
N ASN A 82 23.47 6.27 -1.26
CA ASN A 82 24.44 7.37 -1.16
C ASN A 82 24.26 8.41 -2.30
N ASN A 83 23.37 8.11 -3.26
CA ASN A 83 23.05 8.93 -4.43
C ASN A 83 21.59 8.67 -4.86
N TYR A 84 21.13 9.35 -5.91
CA TYR A 84 19.80 9.14 -6.49
C TYR A 84 19.53 7.66 -6.84
N VAL A 85 18.36 7.12 -6.45
CA VAL A 85 17.95 5.71 -6.66
C VAL A 85 16.54 5.54 -7.24
N ASP A 86 15.86 6.63 -7.63
CA ASP A 86 14.54 6.63 -8.24
C ASP A 86 13.47 5.78 -7.51
N LEU A 87 13.18 6.14 -6.26
CA LEU A 87 12.14 5.47 -5.44
C LEU A 87 10.74 5.58 -6.04
N ALA A 88 10.46 6.61 -6.83
CA ALA A 88 9.21 6.74 -7.56
C ALA A 88 8.98 5.56 -8.52
N THR A 89 10.05 4.98 -9.08
CA THR A 89 9.97 3.81 -9.95
C THR A 89 10.08 2.51 -9.17
N ILE A 90 11.14 2.32 -8.37
CA ILE A 90 11.39 1.02 -7.73
C ILE A 90 10.46 0.75 -6.55
N GLY A 91 9.86 1.79 -5.96
CA GLY A 91 8.93 1.70 -4.84
C GLY A 91 7.54 1.18 -5.23
N GLU A 92 7.18 1.25 -6.52
CA GLU A 92 5.86 0.77 -7.00
C GLU A 92 5.59 -0.68 -6.65
N VAL A 93 6.63 -1.53 -6.70
CA VAL A 93 6.48 -2.94 -6.33
C VAL A 93 6.03 -3.08 -4.89
N CYS A 94 6.53 -2.23 -3.98
CA CYS A 94 6.15 -2.24 -2.57
C CYS A 94 4.71 -1.72 -2.43
N ARG A 95 4.41 -0.57 -3.04
CA ARG A 95 3.09 0.06 -2.98
C ARG A 95 1.98 -0.88 -3.45
N LEU A 96 2.14 -1.50 -4.61
CA LEU A 96 1.10 -2.35 -5.22
C LEU A 96 1.00 -3.73 -4.58
N SER A 97 2.11 -4.30 -4.10
CA SER A 97 2.11 -5.62 -3.49
C SER A 97 1.70 -5.62 -2.01
N GLY A 98 1.50 -4.45 -1.40
CA GLY A 98 1.25 -4.33 0.03
C GLY A 98 2.52 -4.52 0.87
N GLY A 99 3.67 -4.12 0.35
CA GLY A 99 4.94 -4.07 1.07
C GLY A 99 5.26 -2.69 1.64
N GLU A 100 6.51 -2.51 2.06
CA GLU A 100 7.04 -1.30 2.70
C GLU A 100 8.41 -0.89 2.15
N ILE A 101 8.75 0.39 2.28
CA ILE A 101 10.06 0.94 1.92
C ILE A 101 10.76 1.47 3.17
N TYR A 102 11.94 0.95 3.46
CA TYR A 102 12.82 1.39 4.54
C TYR A 102 14.03 2.08 3.95
N LYS A 103 14.12 3.40 4.09
CA LYS A 103 15.18 4.20 3.47
C LYS A 103 16.19 4.70 4.52
N PHE A 104 17.45 4.33 4.34
CA PHE A 104 18.59 4.74 5.15
C PHE A 104 19.56 5.56 4.28
N ASN A 105 19.39 6.88 4.25
CA ASN A 105 20.26 7.76 3.45
C ASN A 105 21.65 7.82 4.08
N TYR A 106 22.71 7.68 3.27
CA TYR A 106 24.10 7.76 3.74
C TYR A 106 24.37 6.84 4.93
N PHE A 107 23.89 5.59 4.83
CA PHE A 107 23.93 4.61 5.91
C PHE A 107 25.33 4.50 6.54
N SER A 108 25.39 4.63 7.85
CA SER A 108 26.55 4.30 8.67
C SER A 108 26.17 3.34 9.78
N ILE A 109 27.00 2.32 10.01
CA ILE A 109 26.72 1.31 11.05
C ILE A 109 26.60 1.93 12.44
N ASP A 110 27.39 2.97 12.73
CA ASP A 110 27.42 3.63 14.04
C ASP A 110 26.14 4.43 14.34
N ASN A 111 25.47 4.95 13.30
CA ASN A 111 24.29 5.81 13.45
C ASN A 111 22.98 5.07 13.17
N ASP A 112 22.97 4.18 12.17
CA ASP A 112 21.76 3.57 11.63
C ASP A 112 21.65 2.07 11.95
N GLY A 113 22.72 1.45 12.48
CA GLY A 113 22.77 0.01 12.70
C GLY A 113 21.67 -0.49 13.63
N GLU A 114 21.45 0.18 14.77
CA GLU A 114 20.39 -0.17 15.72
C GLU A 114 19.00 0.01 15.10
N ARG A 115 18.77 1.14 14.43
CA ARG A 115 17.51 1.41 13.74
C ARG A 115 17.21 0.35 12.68
N LEU A 116 18.18 -0.04 11.87
CA LEU A 116 18.02 -1.10 10.86
C LEU A 116 17.58 -2.42 11.53
N LEU A 117 18.23 -2.79 12.64
CA LEU A 117 17.88 -4.00 13.37
C LEU A 117 16.47 -3.93 13.94
N ASP A 118 16.05 -2.78 14.46
CA ASP A 118 14.71 -2.62 15.03
C ASP A 118 13.60 -2.62 13.97
N GLU A 119 13.84 -1.99 12.81
CA GLU A 119 12.93 -2.05 11.67
C GLU A 119 12.78 -3.49 11.16
N LEU A 120 13.88 -4.24 11.06
CA LEU A 120 13.85 -5.65 10.70
C LEU A 120 13.08 -6.48 11.74
N LYS A 121 13.40 -6.33 13.04
CA LYS A 121 12.69 -7.04 14.12
C LYS A 121 11.20 -6.76 14.07
N ARG A 122 10.78 -5.48 13.98
CA ARG A 122 9.36 -5.11 13.89
C ARG A 122 8.71 -5.75 12.68
N ASN A 123 9.35 -5.71 11.53
CA ASN A 123 8.81 -6.27 10.29
C ASN A 123 8.60 -7.79 10.37
N PHE A 124 9.54 -8.53 10.97
CA PHE A 124 9.40 -9.98 11.17
C PHE A 124 8.38 -10.36 12.24
N GLN A 125 8.29 -9.58 13.32
CA GLN A 125 7.50 -9.94 14.50
C GLN A 125 6.07 -9.41 14.47
N ARG A 126 5.79 -8.34 13.73
CA ARG A 126 4.44 -7.79 13.65
C ARG A 126 3.48 -8.80 13.05
N THR A 127 2.24 -8.76 13.52
CA THR A 127 1.18 -9.59 12.96
C THR A 127 1.02 -9.28 11.48
N THR A 128 1.28 -10.28 10.64
CA THR A 128 1.20 -10.18 9.18
C THR A 128 0.33 -11.31 8.65
N VAL A 129 -0.52 -10.99 7.70
CA VAL A 129 -1.38 -11.92 6.97
C VAL A 129 -1.07 -11.85 5.47
N PHE A 130 -1.37 -12.92 4.76
CA PHE A 130 -0.96 -13.10 3.37
C PHE A 130 -2.17 -13.30 2.46
N ASP A 131 -1.98 -13.06 1.16
CA ASP A 131 -3.01 -13.26 0.13
C ASP A 131 -4.35 -12.64 0.53
N ALA A 132 -4.29 -11.36 0.89
CA ALA A 132 -5.42 -10.66 1.50
C ALA A 132 -6.28 -9.97 0.44
N LEU A 133 -7.59 -10.04 0.63
CA LEU A 133 -8.57 -9.31 -0.16
C LEU A 133 -9.51 -8.56 0.79
N MET A 134 -9.57 -7.24 0.65
CA MET A 134 -10.47 -6.39 1.41
C MET A 134 -11.59 -5.88 0.53
N ARG A 135 -12.81 -5.94 1.06
CA ARG A 135 -13.99 -5.34 0.45
C ARG A 135 -14.80 -4.56 1.48
N ILE A 136 -15.21 -3.36 1.08
CA ILE A 136 -16.06 -2.49 1.90
C ILE A 136 -17.47 -2.50 1.34
N ARG A 137 -18.44 -2.71 2.21
CA ARG A 137 -19.86 -2.70 1.92
C ARG A 137 -20.52 -1.64 2.76
N THR A 138 -21.56 -1.05 2.20
CA THR A 138 -22.39 -0.04 2.85
C THR A 138 -23.85 -0.39 2.64
N ASN A 139 -24.73 0.12 3.49
CA ASN A 139 -26.17 0.11 3.22
C ASN A 139 -26.52 1.17 2.16
N THR A 140 -27.75 1.09 1.63
CA THR A 140 -28.29 2.04 0.66
C THR A 140 -28.13 3.49 1.12
N GLY A 141 -27.74 4.37 0.20
CA GLY A 141 -27.58 5.80 0.42
C GLY A 141 -26.13 6.28 0.39
N ILE A 142 -25.16 5.43 0.72
CA ILE A 142 -23.72 5.74 0.60
C ILE A 142 -22.98 4.62 -0.12
N ARG A 143 -21.88 4.97 -0.79
CA ARG A 143 -20.97 4.00 -1.41
C ARG A 143 -19.51 4.41 -1.30
N PRO A 144 -18.58 3.45 -1.19
CA PRO A 144 -17.16 3.68 -1.41
C PRO A 144 -16.90 4.13 -2.85
N VAL A 145 -16.06 5.15 -3.02
CA VAL A 145 -15.72 5.69 -4.36
C VAL A 145 -14.22 5.82 -4.62
N ASP A 146 -13.42 5.96 -3.57
CA ASP A 146 -11.98 6.09 -3.70
C ASP A 146 -11.28 5.36 -2.55
N PHE A 147 -10.09 4.83 -2.84
CA PHE A 147 -9.35 3.93 -1.96
C PHE A 147 -7.87 4.31 -1.98
N LEU A 148 -7.31 4.59 -0.80
CA LEU A 148 -5.95 5.09 -0.64
C LEU A 148 -5.14 4.18 0.30
N GLY A 149 -4.07 3.60 -0.23
CA GLY A 149 -3.16 2.74 0.54
C GLY A 149 -2.23 1.90 -0.34
N HIS A 150 -1.54 0.95 0.29
CA HIS A 150 -0.62 0.03 -0.38
C HIS A 150 -1.34 -1.27 -0.74
N PHE A 151 -1.97 -1.29 -1.91
CA PHE A 151 -2.65 -2.44 -2.47
C PHE A 151 -2.76 -2.30 -3.99
N TYR A 152 -3.21 -3.36 -4.61
CA TYR A 152 -3.59 -3.41 -6.01
C TYR A 152 -5.10 -3.58 -6.14
N MET A 153 -5.72 -2.94 -7.13
CA MET A 153 -7.15 -3.09 -7.43
C MET A 153 -7.31 -3.50 -8.90
N THR A 154 -7.97 -4.63 -9.14
CA THR A 154 -8.35 -5.07 -10.50
C THR A 154 -9.70 -4.49 -10.94
N ASN A 155 -10.51 -4.09 -9.96
CA ASN A 155 -11.84 -3.51 -10.14
C ASN A 155 -12.02 -2.38 -9.11
N SER A 156 -13.12 -1.63 -9.18
CA SER A 156 -13.36 -0.49 -8.27
C SER A 156 -13.88 -0.87 -6.88
N THR A 157 -13.83 -2.13 -6.47
CA THR A 157 -14.49 -2.62 -5.23
C THR A 157 -13.63 -3.51 -4.34
N GLU A 158 -12.58 -4.12 -4.89
CA GLU A 158 -11.77 -5.13 -4.20
C GLU A 158 -10.30 -4.70 -4.17
N MET A 159 -9.78 -4.57 -2.96
CA MET A 159 -8.39 -4.26 -2.70
C MET A 159 -7.63 -5.56 -2.43
N ILE A 160 -6.60 -5.82 -3.22
CA ILE A 160 -5.78 -7.04 -3.18
C ILE A 160 -4.42 -6.69 -2.59
N PHE A 161 -4.01 -7.48 -1.60
CA PHE A 161 -2.76 -7.33 -0.86
C PHE A 161 -1.97 -8.62 -0.95
N GLY A 162 -0.70 -8.54 -1.35
CA GLY A 162 0.22 -9.66 -1.16
C GLY A 162 0.39 -9.96 0.33
N THR A 163 0.58 -8.90 1.13
CA THR A 163 0.55 -8.95 2.58
C THR A 163 -0.19 -7.75 3.19
N MET A 164 -0.82 -7.98 4.33
CA MET A 164 -1.37 -6.93 5.18
C MET A 164 -0.86 -7.16 6.60
N ASP A 165 -0.41 -6.10 7.27
CA ASP A 165 0.12 -6.19 8.63
C ASP A 165 -0.57 -5.21 9.58
N ALA A 166 -0.23 -5.30 10.86
CA ALA A 166 -0.86 -4.53 11.92
C ALA A 166 -0.62 -3.01 11.84
N ASP A 167 0.38 -2.56 11.08
CA ASP A 167 0.76 -1.15 10.98
C ASP A 167 0.14 -0.45 9.74
N LYS A 168 -0.38 -1.23 8.79
CA LYS A 168 -0.95 -0.69 7.55
C LYS A 168 -2.34 -0.10 7.76
N THR A 169 -2.58 1.02 7.07
CA THR A 169 -3.86 1.72 7.06
C THR A 169 -4.36 1.97 5.65
N VAL A 170 -5.61 1.60 5.40
CA VAL A 170 -6.37 1.92 4.20
C VAL A 170 -7.35 3.05 4.52
N ALA A 171 -7.35 4.10 3.71
CA ALA A 171 -8.35 5.17 3.80
C ALA A 171 -9.32 5.04 2.63
N VAL A 172 -10.62 5.25 2.88
CA VAL A 172 -11.66 5.09 1.86
C VAL A 172 -12.62 6.27 1.90
N GLU A 173 -12.85 6.85 0.73
CA GLU A 173 -13.83 7.92 0.56
C GLU A 173 -15.22 7.32 0.36
N LEU A 174 -16.19 7.80 1.14
CA LEU A 174 -17.60 7.47 0.99
C LEU A 174 -18.34 8.67 0.39
N LYS A 175 -19.14 8.44 -0.65
CA LYS A 175 -20.04 9.44 -1.23
C LYS A 175 -21.49 9.02 -1.11
N HIS A 176 -22.38 10.01 -1.11
CA HIS A 176 -23.81 9.78 -1.23
C HIS A 176 -24.14 9.21 -2.60
N ASP A 177 -24.92 8.14 -2.63
CA ASP A 177 -25.45 7.51 -3.84
C ASP A 177 -26.97 7.64 -3.93
N ASP A 178 -27.64 7.78 -2.78
CA ASP A 178 -29.06 8.06 -2.64
C ASP A 178 -29.31 8.76 -1.29
N LYS A 179 -30.56 9.01 -0.93
CA LYS A 179 -30.95 9.52 0.39
C LYS A 179 -30.57 8.51 1.48
N LEU A 180 -29.99 9.03 2.56
CA LEU A 180 -29.79 8.27 3.80
C LEU A 180 -31.13 8.04 4.52
N PRO A 181 -31.21 7.02 5.39
CA PRO A 181 -32.39 6.80 6.23
C PRO A 181 -32.75 8.05 7.05
N THR A 182 -34.04 8.41 7.07
CA THR A 182 -34.54 9.57 7.83
C THR A 182 -34.36 9.39 9.33
N GLU A 183 -34.39 8.15 9.80
CA GLU A 183 -34.17 7.76 11.19
C GLU A 183 -33.18 6.60 11.24
N GLY A 184 -32.32 6.61 12.26
CA GLY A 184 -31.36 5.54 12.53
C GLY A 184 -29.95 5.79 12.01
N ASN A 185 -29.24 4.69 11.75
CA ASN A 185 -27.82 4.70 11.42
C ASN A 185 -27.58 4.26 9.97
N SER A 186 -26.52 4.79 9.39
CA SER A 186 -25.86 4.23 8.22
C SER A 186 -24.79 3.23 8.68
N TYR A 187 -24.49 2.23 7.87
CA TYR A 187 -23.60 1.13 8.22
C TYR A 187 -22.48 0.98 7.21
N VAL A 188 -21.27 0.82 7.72
CA VAL A 188 -20.08 0.47 6.93
C VAL A 188 -19.56 -0.86 7.44
N GLN A 189 -19.40 -1.82 6.54
CA GLN A 189 -18.85 -3.12 6.85
C GLN A 189 -17.59 -3.38 6.04
N VAL A 190 -16.47 -3.58 6.73
CA VAL A 190 -15.20 -3.99 6.14
C VAL A 190 -15.06 -5.50 6.30
N ALA A 191 -14.85 -6.21 5.21
CA ALA A 191 -14.56 -7.63 5.20
C ALA A 191 -13.15 -7.85 4.62
N LEU A 192 -12.27 -8.44 5.42
CA LEU A 192 -10.91 -8.82 5.04
C LEU A 192 -10.80 -10.34 5.03
N LEU A 193 -10.71 -10.92 3.83
CA LEU A 193 -10.39 -12.33 3.62
C LEU A 193 -8.87 -12.47 3.51
N TYR A 194 -8.26 -13.38 4.27
CA TYR A 194 -6.80 -13.53 4.29
C TYR A 194 -6.37 -14.95 4.65
N THR A 195 -5.09 -15.25 4.40
CA THR A 195 -4.41 -16.46 4.85
C THR A 195 -3.50 -16.11 6.02
N SER A 196 -3.72 -16.75 7.16
CA SER A 196 -2.88 -16.58 8.36
C SER A 196 -1.52 -17.27 8.21
N ILE A 197 -0.57 -16.95 9.08
CA ILE A 197 0.78 -17.57 9.09
C ILE A 197 0.75 -19.09 9.32
N SER A 198 -0.32 -19.62 9.90
CA SER A 198 -0.53 -21.06 10.07
C SER A 198 -1.20 -21.74 8.86
N GLY A 199 -1.37 -21.02 7.75
CA GLY A 199 -1.96 -21.53 6.51
C GLY A 199 -3.50 -21.57 6.51
N GLN A 200 -4.17 -21.01 7.53
CA GLN A 200 -5.63 -21.02 7.59
C GLN A 200 -6.23 -19.82 6.84
N ARG A 201 -7.21 -20.06 5.97
CA ARG A 201 -8.03 -19.03 5.33
C ARG A 201 -9.08 -18.52 6.33
N ARG A 202 -9.07 -17.22 6.60
CA ARG A 202 -9.91 -16.58 7.63
C ARG A 202 -10.56 -15.32 7.08
N LEU A 203 -11.71 -14.97 7.65
CA LEU A 203 -12.42 -13.72 7.37
C LEU A 203 -12.46 -12.87 8.65
N ARG A 204 -11.99 -11.64 8.57
CA ARG A 204 -12.18 -10.62 9.62
C ARG A 204 -13.25 -9.63 9.14
N VAL A 205 -14.24 -9.36 9.99
CA VAL A 205 -15.32 -8.42 9.69
C VAL A 205 -15.34 -7.33 10.74
N LEU A 206 -15.39 -6.08 10.30
CA LEU A 206 -15.61 -4.90 11.13
C LEU A 206 -16.90 -4.24 10.67
N THR A 207 -17.82 -3.97 11.59
CA THR A 207 -19.07 -3.26 11.28
C THR A 207 -19.12 -1.99 12.12
N LEU A 208 -19.29 -0.85 11.45
CA LEU A 208 -19.41 0.47 12.05
C LEU A 208 -20.81 1.01 11.76
N ALA A 209 -21.48 1.52 12.80
CA ALA A 209 -22.73 2.24 12.67
C ALA A 209 -22.47 3.75 12.85
N LEU A 210 -22.94 4.55 11.90
CA LEU A 210 -22.78 6.00 11.84
C LEU A 210 -24.15 6.65 11.95
N THR A 211 -24.33 7.54 12.93
CA THR A 211 -25.58 8.27 13.12
C THR A 211 -25.84 9.20 11.92
N VAL A 212 -27.06 9.15 11.39
CA VAL A 212 -27.49 10.05 10.31
C VAL A 212 -28.11 11.31 10.90
N THR A 213 -27.74 12.47 10.37
CA THR A 213 -28.33 13.75 10.77
C THR A 213 -28.53 14.66 9.55
N SER A 214 -29.59 15.46 9.57
CA SER A 214 -29.83 16.56 8.62
C SER A 214 -29.33 17.92 9.13
N SER A 215 -28.83 17.99 10.36
CA SER A 215 -28.36 19.22 10.99
C SER A 215 -26.85 19.30 11.02
N TYR A 216 -26.29 20.33 10.40
CA TYR A 216 -24.86 20.63 10.46
C TYR A 216 -24.37 20.87 11.89
N ALA A 217 -25.20 21.48 12.74
CA ALA A 217 -24.85 21.73 14.15
C ALA A 217 -24.60 20.43 14.94
N SER A 218 -25.25 19.33 14.54
CA SER A 218 -25.03 18.01 15.14
C SER A 218 -23.88 17.25 14.48
N LEU A 219 -23.49 17.61 13.26
CA LEU A 219 -22.42 16.95 12.49
C LEU A 219 -21.03 17.41 12.92
N TYR A 220 -20.77 18.72 12.98
CA TYR A 220 -19.43 19.25 13.26
C TYR A 220 -18.80 18.76 14.58
N PRO A 221 -19.53 18.62 15.70
CA PRO A 221 -18.96 18.11 16.93
C PRO A 221 -18.51 16.64 16.87
N LEU A 222 -18.95 15.88 15.87
CA LEU A 222 -18.60 14.47 15.66
C LEU A 222 -17.44 14.29 14.67
N CYS A 223 -16.92 15.38 14.10
CA CYS A 223 -15.79 15.31 13.18
C CYS A 223 -14.50 14.95 13.92
N ASP A 224 -13.82 13.92 13.43
CA ASP A 224 -12.51 13.51 13.91
C ASP A 224 -11.41 14.18 13.08
N LEU A 225 -10.69 15.12 13.71
CA LEU A 225 -9.66 15.92 13.04
C LEU A 225 -8.52 15.04 12.50
N ASP A 226 -8.09 14.04 13.26
CA ASP A 226 -6.97 13.17 12.89
C ASP A 226 -7.30 12.33 11.65
N THR A 227 -8.54 11.86 11.54
CA THR A 227 -9.05 11.12 10.38
C THR A 227 -9.13 12.02 9.15
N ILE A 228 -9.64 13.24 9.30
CA ILE A 228 -9.71 14.22 8.20
C ILE A 228 -8.29 14.54 7.70
N MET A 229 -7.36 14.79 8.61
CA MET A 229 -5.96 15.06 8.28
C MET A 229 -5.29 13.85 7.63
N ASN A 230 -5.53 12.63 8.14
CA ASN A 230 -5.01 11.40 7.54
C ASN A 230 -5.47 11.22 6.09
N TYR A 231 -6.76 11.42 5.83
CA TYR A 231 -7.31 11.33 4.49
C TYR A 231 -6.75 12.42 3.57
N THR A 232 -6.76 13.68 4.02
CA THR A 232 -6.29 14.82 3.22
C THR A 232 -4.81 14.70 2.84
N MET A 233 -3.97 14.12 3.70
CA MET A 233 -2.55 13.89 3.40
C MET A 233 -2.29 12.73 2.43
N LYS A 234 -3.30 11.89 2.17
CA LYS A 234 -3.20 10.76 1.23
C LYS A 234 -3.70 11.09 -0.18
N VAL A 235 -4.49 12.15 -0.32
CA VAL A 235 -5.02 12.67 -1.60
C VAL A 235 -3.99 13.59 -2.26
#